data_AF-A0A1F8TNL4-F1
#
_entry.id   AF-A0A1F8TNL4-F1
#
_cell.length_a   1.000
_cell.length_b   1.000
_cell.length_c   1.000
_cell.angle_alpha   90.00
_cell.angle_beta   90.00
_cell.angle_gamma   90.00
#
_symmetry.space_group_name_H-M   'P 1'
#
loop_
_entity.id
_entity.type
_entity.pdbx_description
1 polymer ?
#
loop_
_entity_poly.entity_id
_entity_poly.type
_entity_poly.pdbx_seq_one_letter_code
_entity_poly.pdbx_strand_id
1 'polypeptide(L)'
;MTLSKGYRWLTWTTLVATLLVVAWGGIVRVTGSGLGCPDWPLCHGQFLPSLDLATQIEWVHRLLALVSGLGVAALAAWTLLRHRSQRLLVVLTIVAGVLFLLQAVLGAVVVLLDLPHTWVTAHLANAEVLLAVLTVLAVVVRWPRLARVARPDAAAWLALSATAGTFLLILTGAYVRGDGATAACTAWPLCTDASPLGGDTAQIVHMLHRYTVAAVGTLIVLAAVAGWRLRERHAALRPLAAATLVLFAAQVAMGAANPLTGFAGWALGAHPAIASLLWCVLVGLAAVQWRSAMPDGGRTARDMVALTKPAIMSLLLLTAFGGMFLAAQGVPPVGVLLAVLVGGACASGGASALNHYFDRDLDELMRRTRHRPLPAHRVSTRLAVGLGLTLNAIAFAVLWLGANLLAALLAVSGTLFYILVYTLWLKRTTSQNIVIGGAAGAVPPLVGWAAVTGTLDLPAWLLFGVVFFWTPAHFWALALLIRDDYERAKVPMLPLVRGDRATAWAIFWYALSLVPLTVLLFVVRAAGLVYLGAALALGLAFVWYAVRLVRATDGRRRTEARRTYLFSLAYLALLFVAVMVDPLIRL
;
A
#
# COMPACT_ATOMS: atom_id res chain seq x y z
N MET A 1 3.18 16.60 34.20
CA MET A 1 1.84 16.01 34.34
C MET A 1 1.92 14.83 35.29
N THR A 2 1.40 14.96 36.49
CA THR A 2 1.29 13.85 37.46
C THR A 2 -0.18 13.44 37.56
N LEU A 3 -0.58 12.45 36.77
CA LEU A 3 -1.90 11.82 36.89
C LEU A 3 -1.96 10.97 38.16
N SER A 4 -3.10 10.97 38.86
CA SER A 4 -3.30 10.22 40.11
C SER A 4 -3.18 8.72 39.90
N LYS A 5 -2.81 7.97 40.95
CA LYS A 5 -2.75 6.51 40.91
C LYS A 5 -4.12 5.89 40.57
N GLY A 6 -5.21 6.45 41.11
CA GLY A 6 -6.57 5.98 40.84
C GLY A 6 -6.98 6.09 39.37
N TYR A 7 -6.68 7.22 38.72
CA TYR A 7 -6.98 7.39 37.29
C TYR A 7 -6.20 6.40 36.40
N ARG A 8 -4.94 6.12 36.75
CA ARG A 8 -4.14 5.10 36.06
C ARG A 8 -4.74 3.72 36.21
N TRP A 9 -5.10 3.33 37.43
CA TRP A 9 -5.75 2.04 37.69
C TRP A 9 -7.02 1.89 36.89
N LEU A 10 -7.93 2.88 36.96
CA LEU A 10 -9.17 2.88 36.20
C LEU A 10 -8.93 2.72 34.70
N THR A 11 -7.91 3.40 34.14
CA THR A 11 -7.58 3.29 32.71
C THR A 11 -7.20 1.85 32.32
N TRP A 12 -6.32 1.22 33.10
CA TRP A 12 -5.85 -0.14 32.83
C TRP A 12 -6.94 -1.19 33.08
N THR A 13 -7.73 -1.05 34.14
CA THR A 13 -8.84 -1.98 34.42
C THR A 13 -9.91 -1.90 33.34
N THR A 14 -10.23 -0.70 32.85
CA THR A 14 -11.18 -0.55 31.73
C THR A 14 -10.65 -1.20 30.46
N LEU A 15 -9.37 -0.97 30.10
CA LEU A 15 -8.76 -1.63 28.94
C LEU A 15 -8.80 -3.16 29.05
N VAL A 16 -8.46 -3.71 30.22
CA VAL A 16 -8.51 -5.17 30.46
C VAL A 16 -9.94 -5.68 30.39
N ALA A 17 -10.92 -4.99 31.00
CA ALA A 17 -12.33 -5.36 30.91
C ALA A 17 -12.82 -5.38 29.46
N THR A 18 -12.49 -4.37 28.65
CA THR A 18 -12.86 -4.34 27.23
C THR A 18 -12.19 -5.47 26.44
N LEU A 19 -10.93 -5.82 26.73
CA LEU A 19 -10.25 -6.95 26.09
C LEU A 19 -10.94 -8.28 26.44
N LEU A 20 -11.36 -8.45 27.70
CA LEU A 20 -12.11 -9.62 28.15
C LEU A 20 -13.47 -9.72 27.46
N VAL A 21 -14.15 -8.60 27.20
CA VAL A 21 -15.39 -8.58 26.39
C VAL A 21 -15.13 -9.16 25.01
N VAL A 22 -14.09 -8.69 24.31
CA VAL A 22 -13.75 -9.18 22.96
C VAL A 22 -13.36 -10.66 22.97
N ALA A 23 -12.51 -11.07 23.91
CA ALA A 23 -12.11 -12.47 24.05
C ALA A 23 -13.30 -13.40 24.34
N TRP A 24 -14.20 -12.98 25.22
CA TRP A 24 -15.41 -13.73 25.56
C TRP A 24 -16.42 -13.75 24.40
N GLY A 25 -16.52 -12.68 23.61
CA GLY A 25 -17.31 -12.68 22.37
C GLY A 25 -16.82 -13.72 21.35
N GLY A 26 -15.51 -14.01 21.35
CA GLY A 26 -14.95 -15.15 20.62
C GLY A 26 -15.51 -16.49 21.09
N ILE A 27 -15.66 -16.68 22.41
CA ILE A 27 -16.26 -17.88 23.00
C ILE A 27 -17.73 -17.98 22.61
N VAL A 28 -18.52 -16.92 22.78
CA VAL A 28 -19.93 -16.84 22.34
C VAL A 28 -20.09 -17.31 20.90
N ARG A 29 -19.20 -16.85 20.00
CA ARG A 29 -19.26 -17.21 18.58
C ARG A 29 -18.89 -18.66 18.32
N VAL A 30 -17.93 -19.21 19.05
CA VAL A 30 -17.48 -20.61 18.88
C VAL A 30 -18.48 -21.61 19.45
N THR A 31 -19.14 -21.27 20.56
CA THR A 31 -20.17 -22.13 21.17
C THR A 31 -21.54 -21.97 20.52
N GLY A 32 -21.69 -21.06 19.55
CA GLY A 32 -22.98 -20.77 18.91
C GLY A 32 -23.99 -20.10 19.85
N SER A 33 -23.53 -19.55 20.99
CA SER A 33 -24.41 -19.03 22.05
C SER A 33 -24.92 -17.61 21.80
N GLY A 34 -24.63 -17.00 20.65
CA GLY A 34 -24.96 -15.59 20.39
C GLY A 34 -26.45 -15.26 20.29
N LEU A 35 -27.33 -16.26 20.26
CA LEU A 35 -28.80 -16.13 20.42
C LEU A 35 -29.30 -16.66 21.77
N GLY A 36 -28.40 -16.96 22.71
CA GLY A 36 -28.75 -17.42 24.06
C GLY A 36 -29.55 -16.37 24.87
N CYS A 37 -29.58 -15.12 24.41
CA CYS A 37 -30.46 -14.07 24.91
C CYS A 37 -31.09 -13.35 23.70
N PRO A 38 -32.32 -13.70 23.30
CA PRO A 38 -32.93 -13.21 22.05
C PRO A 38 -33.39 -11.74 22.13
N ASP A 39 -33.61 -11.23 23.33
CA ASP A 39 -33.96 -9.84 23.62
C ASP A 39 -32.74 -9.02 24.06
N TRP A 40 -32.87 -7.69 24.03
CA TRP A 40 -31.85 -6.74 24.46
C TRP A 40 -32.53 -5.53 25.12
N PRO A 41 -32.03 -5.02 26.26
CA PRO A 41 -30.80 -5.41 26.97
C PRO A 41 -30.96 -6.62 27.92
N LEU A 42 -32.20 -7.07 28.16
CA LEU A 42 -32.53 -8.21 29.03
C LEU A 42 -32.26 -9.57 28.34
N CYS A 43 -32.39 -10.66 29.09
CA CYS A 43 -32.27 -12.02 28.58
C CYS A 43 -33.50 -12.82 29.01
N HIS A 44 -34.32 -13.23 28.05
CA HIS A 44 -35.65 -13.80 28.25
C HIS A 44 -36.55 -12.94 29.18
N GLY A 45 -36.47 -11.61 29.03
CA GLY A 45 -37.21 -10.65 29.85
C GLY A 45 -36.70 -10.52 31.30
N GLN A 46 -35.60 -11.19 31.66
CA GLN A 46 -35.01 -11.15 32.99
C GLN A 46 -33.58 -10.60 32.95
N PHE A 47 -33.12 -10.07 34.09
CA PHE A 47 -31.72 -9.65 34.23
C PHE A 47 -30.80 -10.81 34.59
N LEU A 48 -31.26 -11.82 35.34
CA LEU A 48 -30.46 -13.00 35.66
C LEU A 48 -30.71 -14.11 34.63
N PRO A 49 -29.67 -14.86 34.23
CA PRO A 49 -29.81 -15.91 33.23
C PRO A 49 -30.51 -17.14 33.80
N SER A 50 -31.14 -17.92 32.92
CA SER A 50 -31.50 -19.32 33.17
C SER A 50 -30.24 -20.20 33.34
N LEU A 51 -30.43 -21.41 33.87
CA LEU A 51 -29.34 -22.36 34.12
C LEU A 51 -28.83 -23.08 32.86
N ASP A 52 -29.33 -22.75 31.66
CA ASP A 52 -28.78 -23.30 30.43
C ASP A 52 -27.45 -22.63 30.06
N LEU A 53 -26.57 -23.38 29.41
CA LEU A 53 -25.19 -22.97 29.17
C LEU A 53 -25.08 -21.84 28.14
N ALA A 54 -25.93 -21.83 27.12
CA ALA A 54 -25.87 -20.83 26.05
C ALA A 54 -26.29 -19.45 26.55
N THR A 55 -27.38 -19.37 27.31
CA THR A 55 -27.84 -18.16 27.99
C THR A 55 -26.81 -17.66 28.99
N GLN A 56 -26.18 -18.54 29.78
CA GLN A 56 -25.10 -18.13 30.69
C GLN A 56 -23.90 -17.52 29.97
N ILE A 57 -23.44 -18.13 28.87
CA ILE A 57 -22.30 -17.63 28.10
C ILE A 57 -22.58 -16.24 27.53
N GLU A 58 -23.76 -16.04 26.93
CA GLU A 58 -24.17 -14.74 26.38
C GLU A 58 -24.41 -13.70 27.48
N TRP A 59 -25.01 -14.09 28.59
CA TRP A 59 -25.21 -13.21 29.73
C TRP A 59 -23.90 -12.72 30.35
N VAL A 60 -22.91 -13.60 30.51
CA VAL A 60 -21.57 -13.22 30.99
C VAL A 60 -20.91 -12.22 30.03
N HIS A 61 -21.09 -12.39 28.72
CA HIS A 61 -20.62 -11.42 27.73
C HIS A 61 -21.22 -10.03 27.96
N ARG A 62 -22.54 -9.96 28.16
CA ARG A 62 -23.28 -8.70 28.42
C ARG A 62 -22.88 -8.07 29.75
N LEU A 63 -22.66 -8.87 30.79
CA LEU A 63 -22.18 -8.38 32.08
C LEU A 63 -20.78 -7.76 31.95
N LEU A 64 -19.86 -8.43 31.26
CA LEU A 64 -18.53 -7.88 30.98
C LEU A 64 -18.62 -6.56 30.19
N ALA A 65 -19.53 -6.48 29.22
CA ALA A 65 -19.77 -5.26 28.45
C ALA A 65 -20.28 -4.11 29.31
N LEU A 66 -21.19 -4.39 30.26
CA LEU A 66 -21.67 -3.40 31.24
C LEU A 66 -20.53 -2.89 32.12
N VAL A 67 -19.70 -3.78 32.66
CA VAL A 67 -18.54 -3.40 33.50
C VAL A 67 -17.56 -2.54 32.70
N SER A 68 -17.26 -2.92 31.46
CA SER A 68 -16.44 -2.12 30.54
C SER A 68 -17.05 -0.74 30.29
N GLY A 69 -18.37 -0.67 30.06
CA GLY A 69 -19.09 0.58 29.83
C GLY A 69 -19.05 1.55 31.01
N LEU A 70 -19.27 1.04 32.22
CA LEU A 70 -19.13 1.82 33.45
C LEU A 70 -17.70 2.36 33.60
N GLY A 71 -16.69 1.55 33.27
CA GLY A 71 -15.29 1.97 33.24
C GLY A 71 -15.03 3.11 32.24
N VAL A 72 -15.56 3.01 31.02
CA VAL A 72 -15.44 4.06 29.98
C VAL A 72 -16.14 5.35 30.42
N ALA A 73 -17.36 5.25 30.95
CA ALA A 73 -18.12 6.39 31.45
C ALA A 73 -17.41 7.09 32.61
N ALA A 74 -16.89 6.32 33.58
CA ALA A 74 -16.11 6.84 34.70
C ALA A 74 -14.82 7.55 34.23
N LEU A 75 -14.12 7.01 33.22
CA LEU A 75 -12.95 7.66 32.63
C LEU A 75 -13.31 8.98 31.96
N ALA A 76 -14.39 9.03 31.18
CA ALA A 76 -14.85 10.25 30.52
C ALA A 76 -15.23 11.32 31.55
N ALA A 77 -16.05 10.95 32.54
CA ALA A 77 -16.47 11.86 33.63
C ALA A 77 -15.26 12.40 34.41
N TRP A 78 -14.35 11.51 34.87
CA TRP A 78 -13.15 11.94 35.60
C TRP A 78 -12.30 12.89 34.75
N THR A 79 -12.11 12.57 33.46
CA THR A 79 -11.29 13.39 32.55
C THR A 79 -11.89 14.77 32.33
N LEU A 80 -13.21 14.87 32.12
CA LEU A 80 -13.90 16.14 31.93
C LEU A 80 -13.93 16.98 33.21
N LEU A 81 -14.06 16.37 34.38
CA LEU A 81 -14.13 17.07 35.66
C LEU A 81 -12.75 17.54 36.15
N ARG A 82 -11.70 16.73 35.99
CA ARG A 82 -10.39 16.96 36.62
C ARG A 82 -9.26 17.24 35.63
N HIS A 83 -9.43 16.92 34.34
CA HIS A 83 -8.37 16.98 33.33
C HIS A 83 -8.80 17.69 32.03
N ARG A 84 -9.83 18.56 32.08
CA ARG A 84 -10.35 19.33 30.92
C ARG A 84 -9.31 20.15 30.15
N SER A 85 -8.23 20.57 30.80
CA SER A 85 -7.13 21.30 30.15
C SER A 85 -6.25 20.41 29.27
N GLN A 86 -6.33 19.09 29.42
CA GLN A 86 -5.52 18.12 28.70
C GLN A 86 -6.28 17.59 27.47
N ARG A 87 -6.22 18.37 26.37
CA ARG A 87 -6.98 18.10 25.14
C ARG A 87 -6.87 16.66 24.63
N LEU A 88 -5.68 16.05 24.66
CA LEU A 88 -5.51 14.67 24.19
C LEU A 88 -6.28 13.66 25.04
N LEU A 89 -6.27 13.77 26.38
CA LEU A 89 -7.02 12.87 27.23
C LEU A 89 -8.52 13.03 27.00
N VAL A 90 -8.99 14.29 26.93
CA VAL A 90 -10.39 14.61 26.67
C VAL A 90 -10.85 13.96 25.35
N VAL A 91 -10.11 14.17 24.26
CA VAL A 91 -10.43 13.59 22.94
C VAL A 91 -10.47 12.06 23.00
N LEU A 92 -9.44 11.41 23.56
CA LEU A 92 -9.40 9.95 23.63
C LEU A 92 -10.57 9.38 24.44
N THR A 93 -10.93 10.00 25.56
CA THR A 93 -12.06 9.53 26.39
C THR A 93 -13.43 9.79 25.77
N ILE A 94 -13.62 10.90 25.06
CA ILE A 94 -14.86 11.17 24.31
C ILE A 94 -15.00 10.18 23.17
N VAL A 95 -13.93 9.98 22.38
CA VAL A 95 -13.93 9.00 21.28
C VAL A 95 -14.22 7.59 21.81
N ALA A 96 -13.59 7.18 22.92
CA ALA A 96 -13.90 5.89 23.55
C ALA A 96 -15.38 5.79 23.98
N GLY A 97 -15.96 6.86 24.54
CA GLY A 97 -17.37 6.91 24.89
C GLY A 97 -18.29 6.76 23.66
N VAL A 98 -18.01 7.49 22.57
CA VAL A 98 -18.78 7.40 21.32
C VAL A 98 -18.68 6.00 20.72
N LEU A 99 -17.47 5.43 20.64
CA LEU A 99 -17.25 4.07 20.13
C LEU A 99 -17.96 3.03 21.00
N PHE A 100 -18.00 3.20 22.32
CA PHE A 100 -18.73 2.30 23.21
C PHE A 100 -20.25 2.38 23.00
N LEU A 101 -20.81 3.58 22.81
CA LEU A 101 -22.23 3.72 22.47
C LEU A 101 -22.54 3.07 21.12
N LEU A 102 -21.69 3.28 20.12
CA LEU A 102 -21.80 2.60 18.83
C LEU A 102 -21.68 1.07 18.98
N GLN A 103 -20.81 0.58 19.87
CA GLN A 103 -20.68 -0.84 20.17
C GLN A 103 -22.00 -1.43 20.70
N ALA A 104 -22.67 -0.73 21.62
CA ALA A 104 -23.95 -1.17 22.16
C ALA A 104 -25.04 -1.24 21.07
N VAL A 105 -25.09 -0.24 20.18
CA VAL A 105 -26.01 -0.24 19.03
C VAL A 105 -25.72 -1.39 18.08
N LEU A 106 -24.45 -1.58 17.69
CA LEU A 106 -24.05 -2.66 16.79
C LEU A 106 -24.31 -4.04 17.42
N GLY A 107 -24.09 -4.20 18.72
CA GLY A 107 -24.42 -5.41 19.46
C GLY A 107 -25.91 -5.73 19.45
N ALA A 108 -26.76 -4.72 19.66
CA ALA A 108 -28.21 -4.87 19.55
C ALA A 108 -28.63 -5.26 18.12
N VAL A 109 -28.08 -4.60 17.09
CA VAL A 109 -28.34 -4.92 15.68
C VAL A 109 -27.93 -6.36 15.35
N VAL A 110 -26.78 -6.82 15.85
CA VAL A 110 -26.31 -8.20 15.65
C VAL A 110 -27.29 -9.22 16.20
N VAL A 111 -27.85 -8.99 17.40
CA VAL A 111 -28.82 -9.91 18.00
C VAL A 111 -30.18 -9.83 17.29
N LEU A 112 -30.69 -8.62 17.08
CA LEU A 112 -32.03 -8.39 16.49
C LEU A 112 -32.16 -8.81 15.03
N LEU A 113 -31.04 -8.96 14.31
CA LEU A 113 -31.02 -9.40 12.91
C LEU A 113 -30.51 -10.85 12.75
N ASP A 114 -30.45 -11.64 13.83
CA ASP A 114 -30.02 -13.04 13.80
C ASP A 114 -28.57 -13.26 13.30
N LEU A 115 -27.65 -12.41 13.78
CA LEU A 115 -26.21 -12.47 13.59
C LEU A 115 -25.70 -12.47 12.13
N PRO A 116 -26.11 -11.51 11.26
CA PRO A 116 -25.56 -11.42 9.92
C PRO A 116 -24.05 -11.15 10.00
N HIS A 117 -23.25 -11.90 9.25
CA HIS A 117 -21.79 -11.86 9.36
C HIS A 117 -21.19 -10.47 9.09
N THR A 118 -21.85 -9.65 8.26
CA THR A 118 -21.45 -8.25 7.98
C THR A 118 -21.54 -7.39 9.24
N TRP A 119 -22.65 -7.45 9.97
CA TRP A 119 -22.86 -6.72 11.22
C TRP A 119 -21.99 -7.28 12.35
N VAL A 120 -21.79 -8.59 12.42
CA VAL A 120 -20.85 -9.22 13.37
C VAL A 120 -19.42 -8.71 13.13
N THR A 121 -19.00 -8.61 11.87
CA THR A 121 -17.68 -8.09 11.49
C THR A 121 -17.56 -6.60 11.79
N ALA A 122 -18.60 -5.80 11.53
CA ALA A 122 -18.62 -4.38 11.89
C ALA A 122 -18.57 -4.17 13.42
N HIS A 123 -19.27 -4.99 14.18
CA HIS A 123 -19.25 -5.00 15.64
C HIS A 123 -17.85 -5.33 16.19
N LEU A 124 -17.16 -6.33 15.61
CA LEU A 124 -15.76 -6.62 15.94
C LEU A 124 -14.83 -5.46 15.55
N ALA A 125 -14.99 -4.90 14.36
CA ALA A 125 -14.17 -3.79 13.88
C ALA A 125 -14.24 -2.59 14.83
N ASN A 126 -15.44 -2.21 15.27
CA ASN A 126 -15.63 -1.13 16.23
C ASN A 126 -15.01 -1.46 17.60
N ALA A 127 -15.12 -2.72 18.06
CA ALA A 127 -14.49 -3.18 19.30
C ALA A 127 -12.97 -3.03 19.27
N GLU A 128 -12.34 -3.42 18.15
CA GLU A 128 -10.89 -3.30 17.97
C GLU A 128 -10.42 -1.84 17.91
N VAL A 129 -11.22 -0.94 17.33
CA VAL A 129 -10.94 0.51 17.36
C VAL A 129 -11.07 1.05 18.79
N LEU A 130 -12.08 0.64 19.55
CA LEU A 130 -12.23 1.00 20.96
C LEU A 130 -11.01 0.52 21.78
N LEU A 131 -10.59 -0.74 21.60
CA LEU A 131 -9.38 -1.28 22.22
C LEU A 131 -8.13 -0.47 21.86
N ALA A 132 -7.98 -0.06 20.60
CA ALA A 132 -6.86 0.78 20.17
C ALA A 132 -6.86 2.14 20.88
N VAL A 133 -8.01 2.80 20.97
CA VAL A 133 -8.14 4.11 21.65
C VAL A 133 -7.82 3.98 23.14
N LEU A 134 -8.36 2.96 23.83
CA LEU A 134 -8.07 2.70 25.24
C LEU A 134 -6.61 2.32 25.47
N THR A 135 -5.98 1.60 24.54
CA THR A 135 -4.55 1.28 24.57
C THR A 135 -3.70 2.55 24.46
N VAL A 136 -4.01 3.44 23.50
CA VAL A 136 -3.32 4.72 23.35
C VAL A 136 -3.49 5.57 24.62
N LEU A 137 -4.69 5.59 25.21
CA LEU A 137 -4.94 6.26 26.48
C LEU A 137 -4.06 5.67 27.60
N ALA A 138 -4.00 4.34 27.75
CA ALA A 138 -3.17 3.66 28.73
C ALA A 138 -1.67 4.00 28.58
N VAL A 139 -1.16 4.07 27.34
CA VAL A 139 0.22 4.49 27.03
C VAL A 139 0.48 5.93 27.48
N VAL A 140 -0.40 6.88 27.12
CA VAL A 140 -0.25 8.30 27.48
C VAL A 140 -0.34 8.50 28.98
N VAL A 141 -1.24 7.78 29.65
CA VAL A 141 -1.45 7.83 31.10
C VAL A 141 -0.26 7.22 31.86
N ARG A 142 0.32 6.14 31.34
CA ARG A 142 1.52 5.48 31.91
C ARG A 142 2.78 6.32 31.74
N TRP A 143 2.93 6.98 30.59
CA TRP A 143 4.10 7.81 30.24
C TRP A 143 3.68 9.22 29.78
N PRO A 144 3.32 10.13 30.71
CA PRO A 144 2.82 11.46 30.36
C PRO A 144 3.83 12.34 29.59
N ARG A 145 5.13 12.02 29.67
CA ARG A 145 6.19 12.71 28.91
C ARG A 145 6.08 12.48 27.39
N LEU A 146 5.39 11.42 26.95
CA LEU A 146 5.10 11.13 25.55
C LEU A 146 3.89 11.92 24.99
N ALA A 147 3.23 12.77 25.80
CA ALA A 147 2.07 13.53 25.35
C ALA A 147 2.38 14.64 24.33
N ARG A 148 3.66 14.98 24.11
CA ARG A 148 4.08 15.90 23.05
C ARG A 148 4.22 15.14 21.72
N VAL A 149 3.53 15.61 20.68
CA VAL A 149 3.59 15.01 19.35
C VAL A 149 4.95 15.31 18.72
N ALA A 150 5.75 14.27 18.49
CA ALA A 150 6.92 14.34 17.65
C ALA A 150 6.56 14.10 16.17
N ARG A 151 7.43 14.49 15.23
CA ARG A 151 7.26 14.13 13.81
C ARG A 151 7.60 12.65 13.62
N PRO A 152 6.72 11.85 13.00
CA PRO A 152 6.94 10.40 12.85
C PRO A 152 8.12 10.12 11.92
N ASP A 153 8.99 9.19 12.34
CA ASP A 153 10.09 8.66 11.53
C ASP A 153 9.70 7.33 10.85
N ALA A 154 10.63 6.74 10.10
CA ALA A 154 10.36 5.51 9.36
C ALA A 154 9.94 4.33 10.27
N ALA A 155 10.45 4.27 11.50
CA ALA A 155 10.06 3.24 12.46
C ALA A 155 8.62 3.44 12.95
N ALA A 156 8.24 4.69 13.24
CA ALA A 156 6.86 5.04 13.59
C ALA A 156 5.87 4.72 12.46
N TRP A 157 6.23 5.04 11.21
CA TRP A 157 5.41 4.69 10.04
C TRP A 157 5.32 3.19 9.83
N LEU A 158 6.42 2.46 9.98
CA LEU A 158 6.45 1.00 9.87
C LEU A 158 5.53 0.34 10.92
N ALA A 159 5.58 0.76 12.17
CA ALA A 159 4.66 0.23 13.19
C ALA A 159 3.20 0.64 12.96
N LEU A 160 2.94 1.84 12.43
CA LEU A 160 1.59 2.22 12.03
C LEU A 160 1.09 1.38 10.86
N SER A 161 1.93 1.10 9.86
CA SER A 161 1.59 0.20 8.75
C SER A 161 1.35 -1.24 9.22
N ALA A 162 2.18 -1.74 10.14
CA ALA A 162 1.97 -3.05 10.76
C ALA A 162 0.66 -3.10 11.55
N THR A 163 0.33 -2.02 12.28
CA THR A 163 -0.94 -1.85 12.99
C THR A 163 -2.10 -1.88 11.99
N ALA A 164 -2.13 -0.97 11.01
CA ALA A 164 -3.19 -0.93 10.00
C ALA A 164 -3.36 -2.28 9.26
N GLY A 165 -2.26 -2.93 8.88
CA GLY A 165 -2.28 -4.27 8.28
C GLY A 165 -2.86 -5.33 9.21
N THR A 166 -2.54 -5.29 10.51
CA THR A 166 -3.09 -6.23 11.52
C THR A 166 -4.58 -6.02 11.73
N PHE A 167 -5.05 -4.76 11.74
CA PHE A 167 -6.49 -4.46 11.80
C PHE A 167 -7.23 -5.10 10.62
N LEU A 168 -6.74 -4.87 9.39
CA LEU A 168 -7.30 -5.52 8.20
C LEU A 168 -7.23 -7.05 8.31
N LEU A 169 -6.13 -7.59 8.82
CA LEU A 169 -5.96 -9.03 9.01
C LEU A 169 -7.01 -9.62 9.96
N ILE A 170 -7.32 -8.95 11.08
CA ILE A 170 -8.41 -9.37 11.99
C ILE A 170 -9.75 -9.40 11.25
N LEU A 171 -10.05 -8.40 10.41
CA LEU A 171 -11.28 -8.37 9.62
C LEU A 171 -11.33 -9.50 8.58
N THR A 172 -10.22 -9.81 7.92
CA THR A 172 -10.18 -10.96 7.00
C THR A 172 -10.41 -12.28 7.74
N GLY A 173 -9.94 -12.43 8.98
CA GLY A 173 -10.22 -13.61 9.81
C GLY A 173 -11.70 -13.72 10.20
N ALA A 174 -12.34 -12.59 10.53
CA ALA A 174 -13.77 -12.54 10.77
C ALA A 174 -14.58 -12.91 9.51
N TYR A 175 -14.13 -12.44 8.35
CA TYR A 175 -14.73 -12.76 7.05
C TYR A 175 -14.62 -14.26 6.72
N VAL A 176 -13.45 -14.89 6.92
CA VAL A 176 -13.28 -16.35 6.74
C VAL A 176 -14.29 -17.15 7.56
N ARG A 177 -14.60 -16.72 8.78
CA ARG A 177 -15.64 -17.35 9.60
C ARG A 177 -17.05 -17.04 9.11
N GLY A 178 -17.30 -15.78 8.74
CA GLY A 178 -18.60 -15.31 8.26
C GLY A 178 -19.06 -15.98 6.97
N ASP A 179 -18.13 -16.27 6.08
CA ASP A 179 -18.34 -16.89 4.76
C ASP A 179 -18.35 -18.43 4.81
N GLY A 180 -18.28 -19.03 6.00
CA GLY A 180 -18.24 -20.49 6.15
C GLY A 180 -16.91 -21.15 5.75
N ALA A 181 -15.89 -20.38 5.38
CA ALA A 181 -14.58 -20.85 4.91
C ALA A 181 -13.63 -21.37 6.01
N THR A 182 -14.07 -21.43 7.27
CA THR A 182 -13.20 -21.79 8.42
C THR A 182 -12.51 -23.14 8.25
N ALA A 183 -13.24 -24.17 7.82
CA ALA A 183 -12.72 -25.53 7.69
C ALA A 183 -12.32 -25.91 6.25
N ALA A 184 -12.34 -24.95 5.31
CA ALA A 184 -12.10 -25.20 3.89
C ALA A 184 -10.71 -25.78 3.60
N CYS A 185 -9.72 -25.50 4.45
CA CYS A 185 -8.36 -26.02 4.33
C CYS A 185 -7.91 -26.71 5.61
N THR A 186 -7.89 -28.04 5.58
CA THR A 186 -7.54 -28.93 6.70
C THR A 186 -6.03 -29.17 6.85
N ALA A 187 -5.24 -28.87 5.82
CA ALA A 187 -3.78 -28.91 5.87
C ALA A 187 -3.17 -27.56 6.26
N TRP A 188 -1.89 -27.60 6.67
CA TRP A 188 -1.08 -26.45 7.03
C TRP A 188 0.35 -26.61 6.47
N PRO A 189 0.99 -25.56 5.93
CA PRO A 189 0.51 -24.18 5.77
C PRO A 189 -0.37 -23.96 4.53
N LEU A 190 -0.31 -24.86 3.55
CA LEU A 190 -1.12 -24.83 2.33
C LEU A 190 -2.31 -25.78 2.46
N CYS A 191 -3.32 -25.63 1.58
CA CYS A 191 -4.37 -26.65 1.43
C CYS A 191 -3.78 -27.89 0.71
N THR A 192 -4.44 -29.04 0.86
CA THR A 192 -3.97 -30.35 0.32
C THR A 192 -3.89 -30.39 -1.21
N ASP A 193 -4.72 -29.60 -1.89
CA ASP A 193 -4.69 -29.47 -3.35
C ASP A 193 -3.78 -28.30 -3.72
N ALA A 194 -2.57 -28.62 -4.17
CA ALA A 194 -1.44 -27.69 -4.30
C ALA A 194 -1.57 -26.70 -5.48
N SER A 195 -2.66 -25.95 -5.57
CA SER A 195 -2.75 -24.78 -6.44
C SER A 195 -2.74 -23.49 -5.59
N PRO A 196 -1.87 -22.50 -5.90
CA PRO A 196 -1.77 -21.26 -5.14
C PRO A 196 -3.09 -20.46 -5.03
N LEU A 197 -4.02 -20.67 -5.98
CA LEU A 197 -5.35 -20.05 -6.07
C LEU A 197 -6.42 -21.01 -6.66
N GLY A 198 -6.12 -22.29 -6.80
CA GLY A 198 -7.06 -23.29 -7.32
C GLY A 198 -7.75 -23.98 -6.17
N GLY A 199 -9.08 -24.00 -6.24
CA GLY A 199 -9.95 -24.49 -5.19
C GLY A 199 -11.35 -23.91 -5.34
N ASP A 200 -12.29 -24.37 -4.52
CA ASP A 200 -13.58 -23.70 -4.39
C ASP A 200 -13.43 -22.30 -3.75
N THR A 201 -14.47 -21.47 -3.82
CA THR A 201 -14.46 -20.10 -3.28
C THR A 201 -14.02 -20.05 -1.81
N ALA A 202 -14.40 -21.06 -1.01
CA ALA A 202 -14.08 -21.12 0.41
C ALA A 202 -12.58 -21.38 0.66
N GLN A 203 -11.95 -22.27 -0.12
CA GLN A 203 -10.51 -22.50 -0.08
C GLN A 203 -9.72 -21.24 -0.48
N ILE A 204 -10.19 -20.52 -1.50
CA ILE A 204 -9.59 -19.24 -1.92
C ILE A 204 -9.67 -18.22 -0.79
N VAL A 205 -10.85 -18.02 -0.18
CA VAL A 205 -11.04 -17.09 0.95
C VAL A 205 -10.13 -17.45 2.13
N HIS A 206 -10.03 -18.74 2.47
CA HIS A 206 -9.15 -19.21 3.53
C HIS A 206 -7.67 -18.95 3.22
N MET A 207 -7.21 -19.28 2.01
CA MET A 207 -5.81 -19.08 1.62
C MET A 207 -5.42 -17.62 1.49
N LEU A 208 -6.31 -16.75 1.00
CA LEU A 208 -6.09 -15.31 0.97
C LEU A 208 -5.82 -14.74 2.37
N HIS A 209 -6.54 -15.21 3.38
CA HIS A 209 -6.24 -14.86 4.77
C HIS A 209 -4.81 -15.29 5.15
N ARG A 210 -4.41 -16.54 4.90
CA ARG A 210 -3.05 -17.04 5.21
C ARG A 210 -1.94 -16.29 4.47
N TYR A 211 -2.14 -15.95 3.20
CA TYR A 211 -1.17 -15.14 2.45
C TYR A 211 -1.06 -13.72 3.01
N THR A 212 -2.20 -13.14 3.42
CA THR A 212 -2.23 -11.84 4.10
C THR A 212 -1.51 -11.91 5.44
N VAL A 213 -1.62 -13.02 6.19
CA VAL A 213 -0.81 -13.26 7.40
C VAL A 213 0.69 -13.22 7.09
N ALA A 214 1.16 -13.84 5.99
CA ALA A 214 2.59 -13.83 5.65
C ALA A 214 3.10 -12.43 5.31
N ALA A 215 2.34 -11.67 4.51
CA ALA A 215 2.69 -10.30 4.13
C ALA A 215 2.67 -9.34 5.33
N VAL A 216 1.57 -9.32 6.09
CA VAL A 216 1.42 -8.47 7.28
C VAL A 216 2.35 -8.91 8.41
N GLY A 217 2.56 -10.21 8.57
CA GLY A 217 3.49 -10.79 9.54
C GLY A 217 4.91 -10.29 9.37
N THR A 218 5.35 -10.13 8.11
CA THR A 218 6.64 -9.50 7.81
C THR A 218 6.70 -8.06 8.35
N LEU A 219 5.64 -7.27 8.16
CA LEU A 219 5.56 -5.91 8.70
C LEU A 219 5.58 -5.90 10.24
N ILE A 220 4.87 -6.82 10.89
CA ILE A 220 4.83 -6.96 12.36
C ILE A 220 6.24 -7.26 12.91
N VAL A 221 6.94 -8.24 12.32
CA VAL A 221 8.30 -8.59 12.73
C VAL A 221 9.26 -7.43 12.52
N LEU A 222 9.21 -6.76 11.36
CA LEU A 222 10.06 -5.59 11.08
C LEU A 222 9.78 -4.44 12.05
N ALA A 223 8.51 -4.17 12.38
CA ALA A 223 8.13 -3.16 13.35
C ALA A 223 8.65 -3.48 14.77
N ALA A 224 8.53 -4.74 15.20
CA ALA A 224 9.04 -5.20 16.49
C ALA A 224 10.58 -5.12 16.55
N VAL A 225 11.28 -5.57 15.51
CA VAL A 225 12.75 -5.46 15.40
C VAL A 225 13.19 -3.99 15.42
N ALA A 226 12.48 -3.11 14.72
CA ALA A 226 12.73 -1.67 14.80
C ALA A 226 12.53 -1.14 16.23
N GLY A 227 11.46 -1.55 16.91
CA GLY A 227 11.21 -1.23 18.33
C GLY A 227 12.35 -1.68 19.24
N TRP A 228 12.83 -2.92 19.06
CA TRP A 228 13.93 -3.49 19.83
C TRP A 228 15.26 -2.77 19.60
N ARG A 229 15.57 -2.41 18.35
CA ARG A 229 16.77 -1.64 18.00
C ARG A 229 16.72 -0.23 18.59
N LEU A 230 15.54 0.37 18.64
CA LEU A 230 15.30 1.70 19.19
C LEU A 230 15.01 1.71 20.70
N ARG A 231 15.23 0.59 21.41
CA ARG A 231 14.91 0.45 22.85
C ARG A 231 15.53 1.52 23.74
N GLU A 232 16.67 2.07 23.35
CA GLU A 232 17.36 3.13 24.12
C GLU A 232 16.62 4.47 24.05
N ARG A 233 15.72 4.67 23.06
CA ARG A 233 14.92 5.90 22.94
C ARG A 233 13.85 6.00 24.02
N HIS A 234 13.28 4.87 24.44
CA HIS A 234 12.27 4.83 25.49
C HIS A 234 12.16 3.43 26.09
N ALA A 235 12.17 3.33 27.43
CA ALA A 235 12.17 2.07 28.16
C ALA A 235 10.99 1.13 27.84
N ALA A 236 9.87 1.68 27.34
CA ALA A 236 8.69 0.91 26.94
C ALA A 236 8.89 0.10 25.65
N LEU A 237 9.82 0.50 24.77
CA LEU A 237 9.98 -0.11 23.45
C LEU A 237 10.49 -1.56 23.52
N ARG A 238 11.42 -1.86 24.45
CA ARG A 238 11.94 -3.23 24.64
C ARG A 238 10.85 -4.24 25.01
N PRO A 239 10.06 -4.04 26.09
CA PRO A 239 9.03 -5.00 26.46
C PRO A 239 7.90 -5.10 25.43
N LEU A 240 7.50 -3.98 24.81
CA LEU A 240 6.47 -4.00 23.76
C LEU A 240 6.95 -4.77 22.51
N ALA A 241 8.17 -4.53 22.05
CA ALA A 241 8.73 -5.26 20.92
C ALA A 241 8.86 -6.77 21.20
N ALA A 242 9.31 -7.15 22.40
CA ALA A 242 9.38 -8.55 22.81
C ALA A 242 7.99 -9.20 22.84
N ALA A 243 7.02 -8.53 23.47
CA ALA A 243 5.65 -9.00 23.56
C ALA A 243 5.01 -9.14 22.17
N THR A 244 5.26 -8.21 21.24
CA THR A 244 4.80 -8.32 19.84
C THR A 244 5.32 -9.59 19.18
N LEU A 245 6.62 -9.89 19.30
CA LEU A 245 7.20 -11.11 18.69
C LEU A 245 6.64 -12.39 19.32
N VAL A 246 6.54 -12.43 20.64
CA VAL A 246 6.00 -13.60 21.38
C VAL A 246 4.54 -13.84 21.02
N LEU A 247 3.71 -12.79 21.05
CA LEU A 247 2.29 -12.90 20.72
C LEU A 247 2.06 -13.20 19.24
N PHE A 248 2.90 -12.68 18.34
CA PHE A 248 2.81 -13.02 16.92
C PHE A 248 3.16 -14.50 16.68
N ALA A 249 4.21 -15.02 17.33
CA ALA A 249 4.53 -16.45 17.28
C ALA A 249 3.38 -17.30 17.85
N ALA A 250 2.80 -16.89 18.99
CA ALA A 250 1.63 -17.55 19.56
C ALA A 250 0.41 -17.51 18.63
N GLN A 251 0.20 -16.40 17.91
CA GLN A 251 -0.90 -16.26 16.94
C GLN A 251 -0.73 -17.20 15.74
N VAL A 252 0.50 -17.32 15.21
CA VAL A 252 0.81 -18.26 14.12
C VAL A 252 0.63 -19.70 14.60
N ALA A 253 1.12 -20.03 15.80
CA ALA A 253 0.93 -21.35 16.39
C ALA A 253 -0.55 -21.68 16.59
N MET A 254 -1.35 -20.73 17.09
CA MET A 254 -2.78 -20.90 17.25
C MET A 254 -3.51 -21.00 15.91
N GLY A 255 -3.05 -20.26 14.89
CA GLY A 255 -3.53 -20.37 13.51
C GLY A 255 -3.32 -21.77 12.94
N ALA A 256 -2.13 -22.35 13.17
CA ALA A 256 -1.79 -23.72 12.77
C ALA A 256 -2.55 -24.77 13.61
N ALA A 257 -2.78 -24.51 14.91
CA ALA A 257 -3.52 -25.41 15.78
C ALA A 257 -4.95 -25.66 15.30
N ASN A 258 -5.59 -24.69 14.62
CA ASN A 258 -6.93 -24.89 14.05
C ASN A 258 -6.99 -26.12 13.13
N PRO A 259 -6.36 -26.16 11.95
CA PRO A 259 -6.40 -27.34 11.08
C PRO A 259 -5.78 -28.58 11.73
N LEU A 260 -4.68 -28.43 12.50
CA LEU A 260 -3.96 -29.57 13.10
C LEU A 260 -4.75 -30.30 14.21
N THR A 261 -5.73 -29.64 14.82
CA THR A 261 -6.57 -30.24 15.88
C THR A 261 -8.01 -30.48 15.43
N GLY A 262 -8.28 -30.42 14.13
CA GLY A 262 -9.63 -30.59 13.59
C GLY A 262 -10.57 -29.46 14.00
N PHE A 263 -10.06 -28.23 14.05
CA PHE A 263 -10.80 -27.00 14.41
C PHE A 263 -11.45 -27.07 15.80
N ALA A 264 -10.72 -27.58 16.78
CA ALA A 264 -11.20 -27.66 18.16
C ALA A 264 -11.65 -26.27 18.69
N GLY A 265 -12.74 -26.24 19.46
CA GLY A 265 -13.35 -25.00 19.96
C GLY A 265 -12.39 -24.11 20.76
N TRP A 266 -11.48 -24.71 21.53
CA TRP A 266 -10.47 -23.95 22.26
C TRP A 266 -9.51 -23.20 21.33
N ALA A 267 -9.12 -23.79 20.18
CA ALA A 267 -8.23 -23.16 19.21
C ALA A 267 -8.97 -22.04 18.45
N LEU A 268 -10.20 -22.33 18.04
CA LEU A 268 -11.10 -21.37 17.38
C LEU A 268 -11.44 -20.15 18.25
N GLY A 269 -11.47 -20.32 19.58
CA GLY A 269 -11.74 -19.26 20.55
C GLY A 269 -10.48 -18.51 20.97
N ALA A 270 -9.37 -19.21 21.18
CA ALA A 270 -8.10 -18.60 21.58
C ALA A 270 -7.47 -17.78 20.44
N HIS A 271 -7.67 -18.18 19.18
CA HIS A 271 -7.12 -17.46 18.01
C HIS A 271 -7.52 -15.98 17.94
N PRO A 272 -8.80 -15.59 17.97
CA PRO A 272 -9.19 -14.18 17.98
C PRO A 272 -8.77 -13.47 19.28
N ALA A 273 -8.79 -14.13 20.44
CA ALA A 273 -8.37 -13.51 21.70
C ALA A 273 -6.88 -13.12 21.71
N ILE A 274 -6.00 -14.01 21.22
CA ILE A 274 -4.57 -13.72 21.06
C ILE A 274 -4.35 -12.65 19.98
N ALA A 275 -5.18 -12.62 18.92
CA ALA A 275 -5.14 -11.57 17.90
C ALA A 275 -5.41 -10.18 18.50
N SER A 276 -6.46 -10.02 19.30
CA SER A 276 -6.82 -8.76 19.96
C SER A 276 -5.77 -8.34 20.99
N LEU A 277 -5.14 -9.30 21.69
CA LEU A 277 -4.03 -9.00 22.59
C LEU A 277 -2.78 -8.53 21.82
N LEU A 278 -2.42 -9.21 20.73
CA LEU A 278 -1.35 -8.78 19.83
C LEU A 278 -1.63 -7.38 19.26
N TRP A 279 -2.87 -7.11 18.88
CA TRP A 279 -3.35 -5.80 18.43
C TRP A 279 -3.09 -4.71 19.47
N CYS A 280 -3.51 -4.91 20.72
CA CYS A 280 -3.22 -3.97 21.81
C CYS A 280 -1.72 -3.72 21.99
N VAL A 281 -0.89 -4.77 21.99
CA VAL A 281 0.56 -4.61 22.14
C VAL A 281 1.18 -3.85 20.96
N LEU A 282 0.74 -4.14 19.74
CA LEU A 282 1.23 -3.50 18.52
C LEU A 282 0.79 -2.02 18.43
N VAL A 283 -0.46 -1.71 18.78
CA VAL A 283 -0.95 -0.33 18.94
C VAL A 283 -0.13 0.40 20.01
N GLY A 284 0.17 -0.26 21.13
CA GLY A 284 1.04 0.27 22.18
C GLY A 284 2.45 0.60 21.66
N LEU A 285 3.06 -0.32 20.91
CA LEU A 285 4.36 -0.14 20.27
C LEU A 285 4.34 1.04 19.31
N ALA A 286 3.35 1.10 18.42
CA ALA A 286 3.17 2.20 17.46
C ALA A 286 2.96 3.53 18.19
N ALA A 287 2.14 3.57 19.24
CA ALA A 287 1.86 4.77 20.02
C ALA A 287 3.11 5.32 20.71
N VAL A 288 3.96 4.45 21.27
CA VAL A 288 5.24 4.84 21.87
C VAL A 288 6.23 5.28 20.78
N GLN A 289 6.40 4.52 19.70
CA GLN A 289 7.32 4.89 18.60
C GLN A 289 6.94 6.23 17.98
N TRP A 290 5.66 6.45 17.69
CA TRP A 290 5.15 7.71 17.14
C TRP A 290 5.47 8.93 18.02
N ARG A 291 5.40 8.75 19.35
CA ARG A 291 5.60 9.83 20.33
C ARG A 291 7.05 9.98 20.80
N SER A 292 7.86 8.93 20.61
CA SER A 292 9.31 8.90 20.88
C SER A 292 10.16 9.22 19.64
N ALA A 293 9.52 9.48 18.49
CA ALA A 293 10.21 9.78 17.25
C ALA A 293 11.06 11.06 17.40
N MET A 294 12.28 11.05 16.88
CA MET A 294 13.11 12.27 16.85
C MET A 294 12.63 13.16 15.69
N PRO A 295 12.73 14.51 15.79
CA PRO A 295 12.18 15.46 14.81
C PRO A 295 12.64 15.31 13.33
N ASP A 296 13.59 14.43 13.04
CA ASP A 296 14.13 14.19 11.69
C ASP A 296 13.18 13.41 10.74
N GLY A 297 12.15 12.74 11.27
CA GLY A 297 11.30 11.82 10.50
C GLY A 297 10.53 12.41 9.31
N GLY A 298 10.19 13.71 9.37
CA GLY A 298 9.52 14.41 8.26
C GLY A 298 10.42 14.62 7.04
N ARG A 299 11.75 14.66 7.22
CA ARG A 299 12.72 14.67 6.10
C ARG A 299 12.81 13.27 5.51
N THR A 300 12.86 12.23 6.35
CA THR A 300 12.95 10.83 5.91
C THR A 300 11.74 10.37 5.11
N ALA A 301 10.50 10.66 5.51
CA ALA A 301 9.31 10.24 4.75
C ALA A 301 9.21 10.94 3.38
N ARG A 302 9.48 12.26 3.34
CA ARG A 302 9.59 13.00 2.08
C ARG A 302 10.72 12.46 1.21
N ASP A 303 11.85 12.10 1.81
CA ASP A 303 12.98 11.51 1.13
C ASP A 303 12.66 10.09 0.60
N MET A 304 11.89 9.27 1.34
CA MET A 304 11.39 7.98 0.86
C MET A 304 10.45 8.13 -0.33
N VAL A 305 9.49 9.07 -0.27
CA VAL A 305 8.59 9.37 -1.40
C VAL A 305 9.38 9.92 -2.59
N ALA A 306 10.42 10.72 -2.35
CA ALA A 306 11.30 11.19 -3.41
C ALA A 306 12.04 10.04 -4.12
N LEU A 307 12.28 8.90 -3.45
CA LEU A 307 12.89 7.73 -4.09
C LEU A 307 11.96 7.07 -5.13
N THR A 308 10.64 7.20 -5.00
CA THR A 308 9.68 6.55 -5.91
C THR A 308 9.36 7.36 -7.17
N LYS A 309 9.86 8.61 -7.28
CA LYS A 309 9.69 9.52 -8.43
C LYS A 309 8.22 9.65 -8.90
N PRO A 310 7.30 10.15 -8.04
CA PRO A 310 5.86 10.16 -8.33
C PRO A 310 5.48 10.92 -9.62
N ALA A 311 6.22 11.96 -9.99
CA ALA A 311 5.98 12.71 -11.22
C ALA A 311 6.29 11.93 -12.51
N ILE A 312 7.23 10.97 -12.46
CA ILE A 312 7.53 10.08 -13.61
C ILE A 312 6.54 8.92 -13.62
N MET A 313 6.24 8.40 -12.42
CA MET A 313 5.29 7.33 -12.20
C MET A 313 3.90 7.64 -12.77
N SER A 314 3.40 8.87 -12.64
CA SER A 314 2.07 9.26 -13.14
C SER A 314 1.92 9.06 -14.65
N LEU A 315 2.94 9.38 -15.44
CA LEU A 315 2.90 9.19 -16.89
C LEU A 315 2.94 7.70 -17.25
N LEU A 316 3.77 6.90 -16.56
CA LEU A 316 3.82 5.45 -16.79
C LEU A 316 2.46 4.80 -16.47
N LEU A 317 1.81 5.21 -15.38
CA LEU A 317 0.46 4.76 -15.02
C LEU A 317 -0.57 5.17 -16.06
N LEU A 318 -0.52 6.40 -16.57
CA LEU A 318 -1.39 6.85 -17.66
C LEU A 318 -1.22 5.97 -18.91
N THR A 319 0.01 5.60 -19.25
CA THR A 319 0.25 4.71 -20.40
C THR A 319 -0.26 3.29 -20.18
N ALA A 320 -0.18 2.76 -18.96
CA ALA A 320 -0.81 1.49 -18.60
C ALA A 320 -2.33 1.57 -18.74
N PHE A 321 -2.95 2.66 -18.26
CA PHE A 321 -4.39 2.87 -18.39
C PHE A 321 -4.86 2.98 -19.83
N GLY A 322 -4.12 3.63 -20.72
CA GLY A 322 -4.47 3.59 -22.15
C GLY A 322 -4.44 2.18 -22.72
N GLY A 323 -3.47 1.35 -22.31
CA GLY A 323 -3.47 -0.08 -22.64
C GLY A 323 -4.74 -0.80 -22.14
N MET A 324 -5.16 -0.53 -20.90
CA MET A 324 -6.37 -1.13 -20.31
C MET A 324 -7.66 -0.71 -21.02
N PHE A 325 -7.84 0.59 -21.28
CA PHE A 325 -9.06 1.11 -21.92
C PHE A 325 -9.20 0.61 -23.36
N LEU A 326 -8.08 0.58 -24.09
CA LEU A 326 -8.06 0.04 -25.44
C LEU A 326 -8.36 -1.47 -25.45
N ALA A 327 -7.77 -2.22 -24.51
CA ALA A 327 -8.00 -3.66 -24.36
C ALA A 327 -9.45 -4.00 -23.98
N ALA A 328 -10.03 -3.23 -23.05
CA ALA A 328 -11.41 -3.39 -22.60
C ALA A 328 -12.45 -2.90 -23.62
N GLN A 329 -12.02 -2.17 -24.66
CA GLN A 329 -12.90 -1.47 -25.60
C GLN A 329 -13.92 -0.57 -24.88
N GLY A 330 -13.46 0.11 -23.83
CA GLY A 330 -14.31 0.89 -22.94
C GLY A 330 -13.69 1.07 -21.55
N VAL A 331 -14.53 1.25 -20.54
CA VAL A 331 -14.06 1.36 -19.14
C VAL A 331 -13.71 -0.05 -18.62
N PRO A 332 -12.45 -0.31 -18.21
CA PRO A 332 -12.06 -1.61 -17.68
C PRO A 332 -12.68 -1.85 -16.29
N PRO A 333 -12.78 -3.13 -15.84
CA PRO A 333 -13.28 -3.45 -14.51
C PRO A 333 -12.51 -2.72 -13.40
N VAL A 334 -13.24 -2.07 -12.48
CA VAL A 334 -12.65 -1.19 -11.45
C VAL A 334 -11.63 -1.92 -10.57
N GLY A 335 -11.89 -3.19 -10.22
CA GLY A 335 -10.96 -3.99 -9.42
C GLY A 335 -9.60 -4.17 -10.10
N VAL A 336 -9.60 -4.53 -11.39
CA VAL A 336 -8.38 -4.70 -12.20
C VAL A 336 -7.67 -3.35 -12.39
N LEU A 337 -8.43 -2.27 -12.61
CA LEU A 337 -7.89 -0.91 -12.71
C LEU A 337 -7.16 -0.50 -11.42
N LEU A 338 -7.76 -0.76 -10.25
CA LEU A 338 -7.13 -0.48 -8.95
C LEU A 338 -5.89 -1.36 -8.73
N ALA A 339 -5.92 -2.63 -9.14
CA ALA A 339 -4.78 -3.51 -9.07
C ALA A 339 -3.61 -3.00 -9.94
N VAL A 340 -3.87 -2.56 -11.17
CA VAL A 340 -2.86 -1.98 -12.06
C VAL A 340 -2.36 -0.63 -11.53
N LEU A 341 -3.23 0.19 -10.94
CA LEU A 341 -2.83 1.45 -10.32
C LEU A 341 -1.85 1.23 -9.17
N VAL A 342 -2.22 0.39 -8.21
CA VAL A 342 -1.40 0.11 -7.02
C VAL A 342 -0.15 -0.68 -7.42
N GLY A 343 -0.32 -1.75 -8.18
CA GLY A 343 0.77 -2.61 -8.64
C GLY A 343 1.76 -1.86 -9.52
N GLY A 344 1.28 -1.08 -10.49
CA GLY A 344 2.11 -0.25 -11.37
C GLY A 344 2.86 0.86 -10.61
N ALA A 345 2.19 1.50 -9.64
CA ALA A 345 2.83 2.51 -8.78
C ALA A 345 3.95 1.87 -7.93
N CYS A 346 3.70 0.70 -7.36
CA CYS A 346 4.68 -0.07 -6.61
C CYS A 346 5.85 -0.54 -7.49
N ALA A 347 5.60 -1.07 -8.70
CA ALA A 347 6.64 -1.50 -9.62
C ALA A 347 7.55 -0.34 -10.04
N SER A 348 6.96 0.75 -10.56
CA SER A 348 7.68 1.95 -10.98
C SER A 348 8.42 2.61 -9.80
N GLY A 349 7.78 2.70 -8.64
CA GLY A 349 8.36 3.28 -7.44
C GLY A 349 9.53 2.46 -6.90
N GLY A 350 9.38 1.14 -6.88
CA GLY A 350 10.44 0.22 -6.47
C GLY A 350 11.62 0.22 -7.43
N ALA A 351 11.36 0.20 -8.74
CA ALA A 351 12.37 0.34 -9.78
C ALA A 351 13.13 1.67 -9.66
N SER A 352 12.43 2.78 -9.37
CA SER A 352 13.05 4.10 -9.16
C SER A 352 13.94 4.13 -7.91
N ALA A 353 13.54 3.48 -6.81
CA ALA A 353 14.34 3.39 -5.61
C ALA A 353 15.63 2.58 -5.82
N LEU A 354 15.55 1.45 -6.52
CA LEU A 354 16.72 0.65 -6.92
C LEU A 354 17.64 1.43 -7.89
N ASN A 355 17.06 2.14 -8.87
CA ASN A 355 17.82 2.98 -9.78
C ASN A 355 18.60 4.07 -9.04
N HIS A 356 17.99 4.77 -8.08
CA HIS A 356 18.71 5.74 -7.25
C HIS A 356 19.86 5.10 -6.45
N TYR A 357 19.72 3.86 -5.99
CA TYR A 357 20.82 3.16 -5.32
C TYR A 357 21.98 2.89 -6.28
N PHE A 358 21.72 2.37 -7.47
CA PHE A 358 22.76 2.05 -8.45
C PHE A 358 23.36 3.27 -9.15
N ASP A 359 22.63 4.39 -9.19
CA ASP A 359 23.10 5.67 -9.78
C ASP A 359 23.69 6.64 -8.76
N ARG A 360 23.81 6.26 -7.47
CA ARG A 360 24.23 7.18 -6.40
C ARG A 360 25.58 7.85 -6.67
N ASP A 361 26.53 7.10 -7.21
CA ASP A 361 27.87 7.55 -7.59
C ASP A 361 27.83 8.58 -8.73
N LEU A 362 26.98 8.36 -9.73
CA LEU A 362 26.77 9.31 -10.82
C LEU A 362 26.03 10.56 -10.33
N ASP A 363 25.01 10.38 -9.48
CA ASP A 363 24.19 11.47 -8.97
C ASP A 363 24.98 12.43 -8.05
N GLU A 364 26.01 11.95 -7.33
CA GLU A 364 26.92 12.80 -6.54
C GLU A 364 27.67 13.83 -7.40
N LEU A 365 27.93 13.51 -8.67
CA LEU A 365 28.69 14.35 -9.61
C LEU A 365 27.82 15.38 -10.36
N MET A 366 26.49 15.22 -10.33
CA MET A 366 25.55 16.02 -11.11
C MET A 366 24.91 17.13 -10.25
N ARG A 367 24.91 18.38 -10.73
CA ARG A 367 24.37 19.56 -10.04
C ARG A 367 22.90 19.36 -9.65
N ARG A 368 22.11 18.77 -10.55
CA ARG A 368 20.68 18.55 -10.33
C ARG A 368 20.40 17.48 -9.27
N THR A 369 21.22 16.44 -9.18
CA THR A 369 20.88 15.21 -8.46
C THR A 369 21.71 14.98 -7.20
N ARG A 370 22.79 15.72 -6.99
CA ARG A 370 23.61 15.69 -5.76
C ARG A 370 22.86 15.98 -4.45
N HIS A 371 21.69 16.61 -4.54
CA HIS A 371 20.83 16.91 -3.38
C HIS A 371 19.73 15.86 -3.14
N ARG A 372 19.68 14.80 -3.96
CA ARG A 372 18.76 13.66 -3.77
C ARG A 372 19.08 12.91 -2.46
N PRO A 373 18.11 12.14 -1.94
CA PRO A 373 18.24 11.50 -0.63
C PRO A 373 19.49 10.63 -0.44
N LEU A 374 19.89 9.86 -1.46
CA LEU A 374 21.05 8.95 -1.38
C LEU A 374 22.41 9.66 -1.54
N PRO A 375 22.64 10.48 -2.59
CA PRO A 375 23.87 11.28 -2.72
C PRO A 375 24.12 12.23 -1.55
N ALA A 376 23.05 12.81 -0.98
CA ALA A 376 23.16 13.70 0.18
C ALA A 376 23.21 12.94 1.52
N HIS A 377 23.31 11.60 1.50
CA HIS A 377 23.36 10.71 2.66
C HIS A 377 22.22 10.91 3.68
N ARG A 378 21.06 11.42 3.24
CA ARG A 378 19.88 11.59 4.09
C ARG A 378 19.11 10.30 4.31
N VAL A 379 19.35 9.30 3.46
CA VAL A 379 18.74 7.98 3.51
C VAL A 379 19.82 6.91 3.46
N SER A 380 19.70 5.87 4.28
CA SER A 380 20.61 4.73 4.20
C SER A 380 20.40 3.91 2.92
N THR A 381 21.49 3.45 2.32
CA THR A 381 21.46 2.63 1.10
C THR A 381 20.67 1.33 1.29
N ARG A 382 20.82 0.66 2.44
CA ARG A 382 20.08 -0.55 2.79
C ARG A 382 18.56 -0.32 2.80
N LEU A 383 18.12 0.83 3.31
CA LEU A 383 16.70 1.19 3.34
C LEU A 383 16.16 1.45 1.92
N ALA A 384 16.92 2.12 1.06
CA ALA A 384 16.51 2.36 -0.32
C ALA A 384 16.40 1.05 -1.13
N VAL A 385 17.36 0.13 -0.97
CA VAL A 385 17.30 -1.20 -1.59
C VAL A 385 16.14 -2.02 -1.04
N GLY A 386 15.96 -2.05 0.29
CA GLY A 386 14.84 -2.74 0.93
C GLY A 386 13.49 -2.21 0.47
N LEU A 387 13.32 -0.89 0.37
CA LEU A 387 12.13 -0.26 -0.19
C LEU A 387 11.90 -0.71 -1.64
N GLY A 388 12.95 -0.67 -2.47
CA GLY A 388 12.89 -1.06 -3.87
C GLY A 388 12.44 -2.51 -4.09
N LEU A 389 13.02 -3.44 -3.32
CA LEU A 389 12.66 -4.87 -3.38
C LEU A 389 11.25 -5.12 -2.85
N THR A 390 10.90 -4.54 -1.70
CA THR A 390 9.56 -4.70 -1.10
C THR A 390 8.46 -4.16 -2.01
N LEU A 391 8.65 -2.97 -2.61
CA LEU A 391 7.66 -2.41 -3.53
C LEU A 391 7.49 -3.28 -4.78
N ASN A 392 8.56 -3.87 -5.32
CA ASN A 392 8.41 -4.79 -6.46
C ASN A 392 7.76 -6.12 -6.07
N ALA A 393 8.02 -6.64 -4.87
CA ALA A 393 7.33 -7.83 -4.36
C ALA A 393 5.81 -7.56 -4.17
N ILE A 394 5.46 -6.40 -3.61
CA ILE A 394 4.07 -5.95 -3.50
C ILE A 394 3.44 -5.79 -4.88
N ALA A 395 4.16 -5.17 -5.83
CA ALA A 395 3.67 -5.01 -7.20
C ALA A 395 3.33 -6.34 -7.86
N PHE A 396 4.22 -7.33 -7.73
CA PHE A 396 3.99 -8.68 -8.24
C PHE A 396 2.75 -9.32 -7.60
N ALA A 397 2.65 -9.30 -6.26
CA ALA A 397 1.51 -9.88 -5.55
C ALA A 397 0.18 -9.20 -5.92
N VAL A 398 0.15 -7.87 -5.94
CA VAL A 398 -1.06 -7.10 -6.29
C VAL A 398 -1.49 -7.35 -7.73
N LEU A 399 -0.56 -7.36 -8.69
CA LEU A 399 -0.90 -7.60 -10.09
C LEU A 399 -1.30 -9.06 -10.34
N TRP A 400 -0.66 -10.02 -9.67
CA TRP A 400 -1.00 -11.43 -9.84
C TRP A 400 -2.39 -11.75 -9.26
N LEU A 401 -2.66 -11.28 -8.03
CA LEU A 401 -3.92 -11.52 -7.33
C LEU A 401 -5.07 -10.67 -7.87
N GLY A 402 -4.79 -9.42 -8.27
CA GLY A 402 -5.80 -8.46 -8.71
C GLY A 402 -6.02 -8.40 -10.23
N ALA A 403 -5.14 -9.00 -11.02
CA ALA A 403 -5.27 -9.11 -12.47
C ALA A 403 -4.91 -10.53 -12.94
N ASN A 404 -3.63 -10.79 -13.23
CA ASN A 404 -3.12 -12.11 -13.64
C ASN A 404 -1.59 -12.19 -13.59
N LEU A 405 -1.07 -13.40 -13.73
CA LEU A 405 0.37 -13.69 -13.67
C LEU A 405 1.17 -13.00 -14.80
N LEU A 406 0.61 -12.90 -16.00
CA LEU A 406 1.30 -12.27 -17.13
C LEU A 406 1.58 -10.79 -16.85
N ALA A 407 0.59 -10.04 -16.38
CA ALA A 407 0.74 -8.64 -15.98
C ALA A 407 1.81 -8.47 -14.88
N ALA A 408 1.82 -9.37 -13.88
CA ALA A 408 2.80 -9.34 -12.80
C ALA A 408 4.23 -9.61 -13.30
N LEU A 409 4.41 -10.60 -14.19
CA LEU A 409 5.72 -10.92 -14.78
C LEU A 409 6.23 -9.80 -15.68
N LEU A 410 5.35 -9.15 -16.45
CA LEU A 410 5.71 -7.99 -17.26
C LEU A 410 6.18 -6.81 -16.41
N ALA A 411 5.50 -6.52 -15.29
CA ALA A 411 5.94 -5.46 -14.39
C ALA A 411 7.32 -5.73 -13.79
N VAL A 412 7.57 -6.97 -13.36
CA VAL A 412 8.89 -7.38 -12.82
C VAL A 412 9.96 -7.36 -13.92
N SER A 413 9.65 -7.83 -15.13
CA SER A 413 10.62 -7.83 -16.25
C SER A 413 11.00 -6.40 -16.65
N GLY A 414 10.05 -5.47 -16.65
CA GLY A 414 10.31 -4.04 -16.83
C GLY A 414 11.27 -3.48 -15.78
N THR A 415 11.07 -3.82 -14.51
CA THR A 415 12.01 -3.44 -13.44
C THR A 415 13.39 -4.05 -13.65
N LEU A 416 13.49 -5.35 -13.92
CA LEU A 416 14.77 -6.03 -14.12
C LEU A 416 15.52 -5.47 -15.32
N PHE A 417 14.82 -5.21 -16.43
CA PHE A 417 15.41 -4.58 -17.61
C PHE A 417 15.91 -3.17 -17.29
N TYR A 418 15.13 -2.37 -16.57
CA TYR A 418 15.52 -1.02 -16.16
C TYR A 418 16.79 -1.01 -15.30
N ILE A 419 16.92 -1.96 -14.38
CA ILE A 419 18.06 -2.02 -13.46
C ILE A 419 19.28 -2.67 -14.11
N LEU A 420 19.14 -3.88 -14.65
CA LEU A 420 20.25 -4.67 -15.14
C LEU A 420 20.73 -4.16 -16.51
N VAL A 421 19.80 -4.03 -17.46
CA VAL A 421 20.15 -3.68 -18.84
C VAL A 421 20.42 -2.18 -18.97
N TYR A 422 19.51 -1.33 -18.51
CA TYR A 422 19.71 0.11 -18.62
C TYR A 422 20.69 0.66 -17.56
N THR A 423 20.36 0.57 -16.28
CA THR A 423 21.07 1.31 -15.22
C THR A 423 22.50 0.83 -15.01
N LEU A 424 22.72 -0.48 -14.90
CA LEU A 424 24.05 -1.05 -14.63
C LEU A 424 24.91 -1.17 -15.88
N TRP A 425 24.32 -1.52 -17.02
CA TRP A 425 25.09 -1.81 -18.24
C TRP A 425 25.09 -0.66 -19.26
N LEU A 426 23.99 -0.44 -19.96
CA LEU A 426 24.00 0.43 -21.14
C LEU A 426 24.25 1.89 -20.81
N LYS A 427 23.64 2.40 -19.72
CA LYS A 427 23.79 3.80 -19.29
C LYS A 427 25.25 4.21 -19.13
N ARG A 428 26.11 3.27 -18.71
CA ARG A 428 27.53 3.51 -18.43
C ARG A 428 28.44 3.26 -19.63
N THR A 429 27.97 2.59 -20.69
CA THR A 429 28.85 2.04 -21.74
C THR A 429 28.57 2.55 -23.16
N THR A 430 27.36 3.03 -23.47
CA THR A 430 26.99 3.38 -24.87
C THR A 430 26.07 4.59 -24.98
N SER A 431 26.13 5.28 -26.12
CA SER A 431 25.20 6.35 -26.50
C SER A 431 23.82 5.86 -26.95
N GLN A 432 23.67 4.56 -27.17
CA GLN A 432 22.37 3.89 -27.41
C GLN A 432 21.62 3.55 -26.12
N ASN A 433 22.11 4.03 -24.97
CA ASN A 433 21.59 3.70 -23.66
C ASN A 433 20.08 3.91 -23.50
N ILE A 434 19.56 5.07 -23.87
CA ILE A 434 18.13 5.39 -23.75
C ILE A 434 17.28 4.79 -24.88
N VAL A 435 17.90 4.40 -25.99
CA VAL A 435 17.19 3.76 -27.11
C VAL A 435 16.81 2.35 -26.69
N ILE A 436 17.80 1.52 -26.40
CA ILE A 436 17.56 0.13 -25.96
C ILE A 436 16.96 0.13 -24.55
N GLY A 437 17.50 0.94 -23.64
CA GLY A 437 17.00 1.08 -22.27
C GLY A 437 15.56 1.60 -22.18
N GLY A 438 15.09 2.29 -23.22
CA GLY A 438 13.71 2.77 -23.32
C GLY A 438 12.67 1.67 -23.31
N ALA A 439 13.05 0.42 -23.62
CA ALA A 439 12.16 -0.73 -23.57
C ALA A 439 11.51 -0.89 -22.19
N ALA A 440 12.24 -0.66 -21.09
CA ALA A 440 11.67 -0.73 -19.75
C ALA A 440 10.54 0.29 -19.51
N GLY A 441 10.70 1.51 -20.05
CA GLY A 441 9.68 2.56 -19.95
C GLY A 441 8.46 2.30 -20.82
N ALA A 442 8.58 1.43 -21.83
CA ALA A 442 7.52 1.08 -22.77
C ALA A 442 6.67 -0.13 -22.33
N VAL A 443 7.08 -0.84 -21.27
CA VAL A 443 6.35 -1.98 -20.69
C VAL A 443 4.94 -1.65 -20.13
N PRO A 444 4.66 -0.48 -19.51
CA PRO A 444 3.38 -0.26 -18.83
C PRO A 444 2.11 -0.47 -19.68
N PRO A 445 2.04 -0.02 -20.96
CA PRO A 445 0.94 -0.39 -21.85
C PRO A 445 0.71 -1.90 -21.99
N LEU A 446 1.79 -2.71 -22.05
CA LEU A 446 1.69 -4.17 -22.10
C LEU A 446 1.11 -4.72 -20.79
N VAL A 447 1.55 -4.20 -19.65
CA VAL A 447 1.00 -4.57 -18.33
C VAL A 447 -0.48 -4.25 -18.27
N GLY A 448 -0.89 -3.06 -18.72
CA GLY A 448 -2.29 -2.65 -18.76
C GLY A 448 -3.15 -3.53 -19.68
N TRP A 449 -2.68 -3.80 -20.90
CA TRP A 449 -3.37 -4.69 -21.83
C TRP A 449 -3.51 -6.10 -21.26
N ALA A 450 -2.39 -6.71 -20.85
CA ALA A 450 -2.36 -8.06 -20.30
C ALA A 450 -3.22 -8.19 -19.05
N ALA A 451 -3.31 -7.16 -18.20
CA ALA A 451 -4.15 -7.18 -17.01
C ALA A 451 -5.64 -7.37 -17.34
N VAL A 452 -6.09 -6.88 -18.51
CA VAL A 452 -7.47 -7.01 -18.96
C VAL A 452 -7.70 -8.29 -19.77
N THR A 453 -6.81 -8.63 -20.71
CA THR A 453 -7.06 -9.72 -21.67
C THR A 453 -6.35 -11.04 -21.33
N GLY A 454 -5.29 -11.00 -20.51
CA GLY A 454 -4.41 -12.14 -20.28
C GLY A 454 -3.49 -12.48 -21.48
N THR A 455 -3.46 -11.64 -22.52
CA THR A 455 -2.70 -11.85 -23.76
C THR A 455 -1.83 -10.63 -24.12
N LEU A 456 -1.03 -10.73 -25.19
CA LEU A 456 -0.26 -9.61 -25.75
C LEU A 456 -0.49 -9.50 -27.27
N ASP A 457 -1.62 -8.90 -27.63
CA ASP A 457 -2.02 -8.77 -29.03
C ASP A 457 -1.28 -7.61 -29.70
N LEU A 458 -1.40 -7.52 -31.04
CA LEU A 458 -0.72 -6.50 -31.83
C LEU A 458 -0.93 -5.06 -31.32
N PRO A 459 -2.13 -4.60 -30.91
CA PRO A 459 -2.30 -3.25 -30.40
C PRO A 459 -1.51 -2.96 -29.13
N ALA A 460 -1.30 -3.96 -28.26
CA ALA A 460 -0.46 -3.83 -27.07
C ALA A 460 0.99 -3.52 -27.47
N TRP A 461 1.52 -4.25 -28.44
CA TRP A 461 2.86 -4.05 -28.99
C TRP A 461 3.01 -2.73 -29.75
N LEU A 462 1.95 -2.25 -30.41
CA LEU A 462 1.96 -0.93 -31.02
C LEU A 462 2.04 0.18 -29.97
N LEU A 463 1.27 0.09 -28.87
CA LEU A 463 1.36 1.05 -27.76
C LEU A 463 2.74 1.01 -27.09
N PHE A 464 3.31 -0.17 -26.90
CA PHE A 464 4.71 -0.33 -26.48
C PHE A 464 5.65 0.39 -27.46
N GLY A 465 5.48 0.15 -28.76
CA GLY A 465 6.27 0.78 -29.82
C GLY A 465 6.20 2.30 -29.76
N VAL A 466 5.01 2.88 -29.57
CA VAL A 466 4.81 4.33 -29.44
C VAL A 466 5.65 4.89 -28.29
N VAL A 467 5.58 4.30 -27.09
CA VAL A 467 6.38 4.75 -25.94
C VAL A 467 7.87 4.53 -26.19
N PHE A 468 8.24 3.41 -26.80
CA PHE A 468 9.63 3.06 -27.11
C PHE A 468 10.28 4.06 -28.08
N PHE A 469 9.64 4.35 -29.22
CA PHE A 469 10.15 5.31 -30.21
C PHE A 469 10.05 6.77 -29.74
N TRP A 470 9.13 7.07 -28.82
CA TRP A 470 9.05 8.39 -28.19
C TRP A 470 10.21 8.65 -27.23
N THR A 471 10.69 7.61 -26.55
CA THR A 471 11.70 7.72 -25.48
C THR A 471 12.98 8.43 -25.96
N PRO A 472 13.61 8.07 -27.09
CA PRO A 472 14.81 8.76 -27.58
C PRO A 472 14.59 10.25 -27.86
N ALA A 473 13.52 10.61 -28.56
CA ALA A 473 13.21 11.99 -28.88
C ALA A 473 13.00 12.85 -27.61
N HIS A 474 12.33 12.29 -26.60
CA HIS A 474 12.10 12.94 -25.32
C HIS A 474 13.39 13.11 -24.51
N PHE A 475 14.11 12.01 -24.25
CA PHE A 475 15.27 12.03 -23.36
C PHE A 475 16.47 12.74 -23.97
N TRP A 476 16.68 12.68 -25.28
CA TRP A 476 17.73 13.48 -25.92
C TRP A 476 17.43 14.97 -25.92
N ALA A 477 16.16 15.38 -26.04
CA ALA A 477 15.79 16.79 -25.86
C ALA A 477 16.13 17.28 -24.44
N LEU A 478 15.89 16.45 -23.42
CA LEU A 478 16.35 16.72 -22.06
C LEU A 478 17.88 16.73 -21.96
N ALA A 479 18.57 15.78 -22.61
CA ALA A 479 20.02 15.66 -22.54
C ALA A 479 20.76 16.87 -23.09
N LEU A 480 20.21 17.57 -24.08
CA LEU A 480 20.73 18.86 -24.54
C LEU A 480 20.69 19.94 -23.46
N LEU A 481 19.74 19.88 -22.51
CA LEU A 481 19.59 20.86 -21.42
C LEU A 481 20.48 20.58 -20.21
N ILE A 482 20.80 19.30 -19.99
CA ILE A 482 21.61 18.83 -18.85
C ILE A 482 22.93 18.18 -19.32
N ARG A 483 23.43 18.60 -20.48
CA ARG A 483 24.66 18.09 -21.10
C ARG A 483 25.85 18.11 -20.13
N ASP A 484 26.08 19.24 -19.46
CA ASP A 484 27.18 19.39 -18.52
C ASP A 484 27.10 18.42 -17.33
N ASP A 485 25.89 18.02 -16.89
CA ASP A 485 25.73 17.04 -15.83
C ASP A 485 26.19 15.65 -16.31
N TYR A 486 25.83 15.26 -17.53
CA TYR A 486 26.30 14.00 -18.12
C TYR A 486 27.81 14.01 -18.38
N GLU A 487 28.39 15.16 -18.73
CA GLU A 487 29.83 15.33 -18.93
C GLU A 487 30.59 15.11 -17.62
N ARG A 488 30.14 15.75 -16.53
CA ARG A 488 30.73 15.54 -15.19
C ARG A 488 30.64 14.09 -14.73
N ALA A 489 29.51 13.44 -14.96
CA ALA A 489 29.31 12.05 -14.60
C ALA A 489 29.92 11.04 -15.59
N LYS A 490 30.58 11.53 -16.66
CA LYS A 490 31.17 10.72 -17.74
C LYS A 490 30.17 9.72 -18.37
N VAL A 491 28.90 10.08 -18.42
CA VAL A 491 27.86 9.26 -19.06
C VAL A 491 27.91 9.53 -20.57
N PRO A 492 28.11 8.50 -21.42
CA PRO A 492 28.29 8.67 -22.87
C PRO A 492 26.99 8.99 -23.60
N MET A 493 26.30 10.07 -23.23
CA MET A 493 25.03 10.50 -23.81
C MET A 493 25.24 11.06 -25.22
N LEU A 494 24.27 10.88 -26.13
CA LEU A 494 24.41 11.25 -27.55
C LEU A 494 24.93 12.68 -27.81
N PRO A 495 24.49 13.74 -27.09
CA PRO A 495 25.03 15.10 -27.27
C PRO A 495 26.52 15.24 -26.95
N LEU A 496 27.06 14.41 -26.06
CA LEU A 496 28.48 14.41 -25.71
C LEU A 496 29.30 13.63 -26.73
N VAL A 497 28.75 12.55 -27.28
CA VAL A 497 29.47 11.67 -28.21
C VAL A 497 29.43 12.18 -29.65
N ARG A 498 28.29 12.71 -30.11
CA ARG A 498 28.08 13.14 -31.51
C ARG A 498 27.73 14.61 -31.68
N GLY A 499 27.65 15.36 -30.58
CA GLY A 499 27.32 16.77 -30.60
C GLY A 499 25.82 17.07 -30.68
N ASP A 500 25.51 18.32 -30.42
CA ASP A 500 24.13 18.80 -30.32
C ASP A 500 23.36 18.71 -31.64
N ARG A 501 24.02 19.03 -32.75
CA ARG A 501 23.40 19.02 -34.08
C ARG A 501 23.00 17.61 -34.51
N ALA A 502 23.86 16.62 -34.30
CA ALA A 502 23.54 15.22 -34.58
C ALA A 502 22.39 14.72 -33.68
N THR A 503 22.38 15.16 -32.42
CA THR A 503 21.29 14.84 -31.49
C THR A 503 19.96 15.46 -31.95
N ALA A 504 19.95 16.71 -32.39
CA ALA A 504 18.74 17.37 -32.89
C ALA A 504 18.15 16.62 -34.11
N TRP A 505 19.00 16.16 -35.03
CA TRP A 505 18.56 15.33 -36.16
C TRP A 505 18.03 13.98 -35.71
N ALA A 506 18.66 13.34 -34.72
CA ALA A 506 18.14 12.09 -34.17
C ALA A 506 16.74 12.29 -33.55
N ILE A 507 16.54 13.36 -32.77
CA ILE A 507 15.22 13.74 -32.23
C ILE A 507 14.20 13.90 -33.35
N PHE A 508 14.57 14.57 -34.45
CA PHE A 508 13.70 14.75 -35.61
C PHE A 508 13.29 13.41 -36.25
N TRP A 509 14.23 12.50 -36.49
CA TRP A 509 13.92 11.21 -37.10
C TRP A 509 13.00 10.34 -36.22
N TYR A 510 13.22 10.33 -34.90
CA TYR A 510 12.32 9.63 -33.99
C TYR A 510 10.94 10.30 -33.92
N ALA A 511 10.86 11.64 -33.86
CA ALA A 511 9.59 12.36 -33.91
C ALA A 511 8.82 12.10 -35.22
N LEU A 512 9.52 12.04 -36.35
CA LEU A 512 8.92 11.72 -37.64
C LEU A 512 8.41 10.28 -37.68
N SER A 513 9.17 9.32 -37.15
CA SER A 513 8.78 7.91 -37.11
C SER A 513 7.53 7.64 -36.26
N LEU A 514 7.24 8.48 -35.27
CA LEU A 514 6.04 8.37 -34.44
C LEU A 514 4.75 8.63 -35.22
N VAL A 515 4.78 9.43 -36.29
CA VAL A 515 3.58 9.74 -37.09
C VAL A 515 3.01 8.47 -37.73
N PRO A 516 3.73 7.72 -38.58
CA PRO A 516 3.20 6.47 -39.12
C PRO A 516 2.95 5.43 -38.03
N LEU A 517 3.79 5.35 -37.00
CA LEU A 517 3.63 4.36 -35.92
C LEU A 517 2.34 4.55 -35.13
N THR A 518 1.95 5.80 -34.84
CA THR A 518 0.68 6.08 -34.15
C THR A 518 -0.52 5.86 -35.07
N VAL A 519 -0.41 6.18 -36.36
CA VAL A 519 -1.46 5.90 -37.35
C VAL A 519 -1.74 4.39 -37.48
N LEU A 520 -0.75 3.52 -37.25
CA LEU A 520 -0.95 2.06 -37.34
C LEU A 520 -2.06 1.54 -36.41
N LEU A 521 -2.27 2.14 -35.23
CA LEU A 521 -3.37 1.76 -34.33
C LEU A 521 -4.75 1.93 -34.98
N PHE A 522 -4.91 2.95 -35.84
CA PHE A 522 -6.12 3.13 -36.65
C PHE A 522 -6.17 2.14 -37.81
N VAL A 523 -5.06 1.93 -38.52
CA VAL A 523 -5.00 1.01 -39.68
C VAL A 523 -5.37 -0.42 -39.30
N VAL A 524 -4.92 -0.90 -38.13
CA VAL A 524 -5.28 -2.22 -37.62
C VAL A 524 -6.67 -2.27 -36.95
N ARG A 525 -7.45 -1.18 -37.07
CA ARG A 525 -8.79 -1.00 -36.50
C ARG A 525 -8.87 -1.19 -34.97
N ALA A 526 -7.77 -0.91 -34.28
CA ALA A 526 -7.73 -0.92 -32.82
C ALA A 526 -8.28 0.39 -32.23
N ALA A 527 -8.10 1.52 -32.94
CA ALA A 527 -8.58 2.84 -32.54
C ALA A 527 -9.35 3.52 -33.69
N GLY A 528 -10.24 4.45 -33.34
CA GLY A 528 -11.14 5.18 -34.22
C GLY A 528 -10.64 6.55 -34.67
N LEU A 529 -11.57 7.34 -35.20
CA LEU A 529 -11.28 8.64 -35.83
C LEU A 529 -10.86 9.72 -34.83
N VAL A 530 -11.35 9.66 -33.59
CA VAL A 530 -10.97 10.63 -32.54
C VAL A 530 -9.50 10.45 -32.21
N TYR A 531 -9.06 9.21 -32.01
CA TYR A 531 -7.65 8.89 -31.84
C TYR A 531 -6.81 9.31 -33.06
N LEU A 532 -7.26 8.98 -34.28
CA LEU A 532 -6.52 9.33 -35.50
C LEU A 532 -6.29 10.84 -35.63
N GLY A 533 -7.33 11.64 -35.42
CA GLY A 533 -7.23 13.10 -35.46
C GLY A 533 -6.23 13.64 -34.44
N ALA A 534 -6.30 13.14 -33.20
CA ALA A 534 -5.35 13.50 -32.15
C ALA A 534 -3.92 13.07 -32.49
N ALA A 535 -3.71 11.84 -32.98
CA ALA A 535 -2.42 11.29 -33.34
C ALA A 535 -1.73 12.10 -34.44
N LEU A 536 -2.46 12.47 -35.50
CA LEU A 536 -1.95 13.30 -36.59
C LEU A 536 -1.61 14.72 -36.11
N ALA A 537 -2.52 15.38 -35.39
CA ALA A 537 -2.31 16.74 -34.91
C ALA A 537 -1.10 16.83 -33.96
N LEU A 538 -1.04 15.93 -32.97
CA LEU A 538 0.05 15.86 -32.01
C LEU A 538 1.37 15.45 -32.68
N GLY A 539 1.33 14.50 -33.63
CA GLY A 539 2.51 14.01 -34.35
C GLY A 539 3.15 15.08 -35.22
N LEU A 540 2.34 15.77 -36.04
CA LEU A 540 2.80 16.89 -36.88
C LEU A 540 3.34 18.05 -36.04
N ALA A 541 2.69 18.37 -34.92
CA ALA A 541 3.20 19.36 -33.98
C ALA A 541 4.54 18.94 -33.37
N PHE A 542 4.73 17.66 -33.02
CA PHE A 542 6.01 17.17 -32.49
C PHE A 542 7.13 17.29 -33.52
N VAL A 543 6.85 16.90 -34.77
CA VAL A 543 7.79 17.06 -35.89
C VAL A 543 8.14 18.53 -36.08
N TRP A 544 7.17 19.45 -36.00
CA TRP A 544 7.43 20.88 -36.09
C TRP A 544 8.37 21.39 -35.00
N TYR A 545 8.18 20.98 -33.73
CA TYR A 545 9.13 21.30 -32.66
C TYR A 545 10.52 20.73 -32.92
N ALA A 546 10.61 19.51 -33.46
CA ALA A 546 11.90 18.91 -33.81
C ALA A 546 12.60 19.65 -34.96
N VAL A 547 11.86 20.08 -36.00
CA VAL A 547 12.40 20.92 -37.10
C VAL A 547 12.94 22.25 -36.57
N ARG A 548 12.20 22.90 -35.66
CA ARG A 548 12.66 24.13 -35.01
C ARG A 548 13.95 23.93 -34.23
N LEU A 549 14.08 22.80 -33.53
CA LEU A 549 15.29 22.44 -32.81
C LEU A 549 16.47 22.19 -33.76
N VAL A 550 16.26 21.49 -34.86
CA VAL A 550 17.28 21.25 -35.90
C VAL A 550 17.76 22.57 -36.53
N ARG A 551 16.85 23.52 -36.75
CA ARG A 551 17.15 24.85 -37.33
C ARG A 551 17.69 25.85 -36.30
N ALA A 552 17.76 25.50 -35.02
CA ALA A 552 18.15 26.44 -33.98
C ALA A 552 19.65 26.76 -34.00
N THR A 553 19.97 28.06 -34.04
CA THR A 553 21.32 28.58 -33.77
C THR A 553 21.72 28.36 -32.31
N ASP A 554 23.01 28.42 -31.99
CA ASP A 554 23.52 28.09 -30.65
C ASP A 554 22.84 28.88 -29.52
N GLY A 555 22.60 30.19 -29.71
CA GLY A 555 21.90 31.03 -28.73
C GLY A 555 20.43 30.66 -28.50
N ARG A 556 19.77 29.99 -29.46
CA ARG A 556 18.36 29.58 -29.35
C ARG A 556 18.18 28.09 -29.05
N ARG A 557 19.20 27.27 -29.26
CA ARG A 557 19.11 25.79 -29.18
C ARG A 557 18.58 25.32 -27.84
N ARG A 558 19.07 25.88 -26.73
CA ARG A 558 18.62 25.53 -25.38
C ARG A 558 17.12 25.80 -25.18
N THR A 559 16.62 26.91 -25.70
CA THR A 559 15.20 27.28 -25.59
C THR A 559 14.32 26.34 -26.42
N GLU A 560 14.73 26.04 -27.65
CA GLU A 560 13.98 25.11 -28.51
C GLU A 560 14.05 23.68 -27.94
N ALA A 561 15.18 23.23 -27.39
CA ALA A 561 15.29 21.93 -26.73
C ALA A 561 14.34 21.81 -25.53
N ARG A 562 14.21 22.88 -24.73
CA ARG A 562 13.24 22.95 -23.63
C ARG A 562 11.80 22.85 -24.12
N ARG A 563 11.46 23.55 -25.21
CA ARG A 563 10.12 23.50 -25.82
C ARG A 563 9.81 22.10 -26.34
N THR A 564 10.74 21.48 -27.07
CA THR A 564 10.60 20.11 -27.59
C THR A 564 10.46 19.11 -26.45
N TYR A 565 11.25 19.22 -25.38
CA TYR A 565 11.14 18.37 -24.19
C TYR A 565 9.75 18.48 -23.53
N LEU A 566 9.30 19.71 -23.23
CA LEU A 566 8.00 19.92 -22.58
C LEU A 566 6.83 19.47 -23.47
N PHE A 567 6.90 19.77 -24.78
CA PHE A 567 5.88 19.33 -25.73
C PHE A 567 5.86 17.81 -25.85
N SER A 568 7.01 17.13 -25.90
CA SER A 568 7.05 15.67 -25.97
C SER A 568 6.37 14.99 -24.77
N LEU A 569 6.43 15.61 -23.58
CA LEU A 569 5.70 15.12 -22.39
C LEU A 569 4.18 15.27 -22.56
N ALA A 570 3.74 16.45 -23.03
CA ALA A 570 2.34 16.71 -23.33
C ALA A 570 1.81 15.81 -24.47
N TYR A 571 2.61 15.61 -25.52
CA TYR A 571 2.32 14.72 -26.64
C TYR A 571 1.94 13.33 -26.15
N LEU A 572 2.78 12.70 -25.33
CA LEU A 572 2.52 11.33 -24.88
C LEU A 572 1.28 11.28 -23.97
N ALA A 573 1.15 12.23 -23.04
CA ALA A 573 0.00 12.28 -22.14
C ALA A 573 -1.33 12.44 -22.91
N LEU A 574 -1.39 13.43 -23.82
CA LEU A 574 -2.59 13.71 -24.62
C LEU A 574 -2.92 12.58 -25.60
N LEU A 575 -1.90 11.94 -26.19
CA LEU A 575 -2.09 10.79 -27.08
C LEU A 575 -2.72 9.61 -26.32
N PHE A 576 -2.22 9.29 -25.11
CA PHE A 576 -2.79 8.20 -24.31
C PHE A 576 -4.16 8.55 -23.73
N VAL A 577 -4.45 9.83 -23.44
CA VAL A 577 -5.82 10.27 -23.16
C VAL A 577 -6.73 10.02 -24.37
N ALA A 578 -6.28 10.33 -25.59
CA ALA A 578 -7.06 10.03 -26.79
C ALA A 578 -7.28 8.51 -26.98
N VAL A 579 -6.28 7.67 -26.67
CA VAL A 579 -6.44 6.20 -26.64
C VAL A 579 -7.52 5.76 -25.64
N MET A 580 -7.62 6.41 -24.47
CA MET A 580 -8.64 6.08 -23.47
C MET A 580 -10.04 6.58 -23.84
N VAL A 581 -10.13 7.75 -24.47
CA VAL A 581 -11.40 8.41 -24.78
C VAL A 581 -12.06 7.82 -26.03
N ASP A 582 -11.27 7.43 -27.03
CA ASP A 582 -11.78 6.96 -28.32
C ASP A 582 -12.73 5.74 -28.21
N PRO A 583 -12.43 4.69 -27.41
CA PRO A 583 -13.38 3.59 -27.17
C PRO A 583 -14.69 4.00 -26.50
N LEU A 584 -14.72 5.13 -25.77
CA LEU A 584 -15.90 5.59 -25.05
C LEU A 584 -16.88 6.37 -25.94
N ILE A 585 -16.37 6.98 -27.01
CA ILE A 585 -17.14 7.92 -27.85
C ILE A 585 -17.59 7.28 -29.17
N ARG A 586 -16.98 6.16 -29.57
CA ARG A 586 -17.15 5.46 -30.87
C ARG A 586 -18.33 5.98 -31.72
N LEU A 587 -18.00 6.88 -32.64
CA LEU A 587 -18.76 7.19 -33.86
C LEU A 587 -18.49 6.12 -34.91
#